data_AF-B4QE42-F1
#
_entry.id   AF-B4QE42-F1
#
_cell.length_a   1.000
_cell.length_b   1.000
_cell.length_c   1.000
_cell.angle_alpha   90.00
_cell.angle_beta   90.00
_cell.angle_gamma   90.00
#
_symmetry.space_group_name_H-M   'P 1'
#
loop_
_entity.id
_entity.type
_entity.pdbx_description
1 polymer ?
#
loop_
_entity_poly.entity_id
_entity_poly.type
_entity_poly.pdbx_seq_one_letter_code
_entity_poly.pdbx_strand_id
1 'polypeptide(L)'
;MVWPLSKYIWTCLFLGTFYVALLLRYVHWREPGNATRSYTRNVLHAMALLMFSANMNMSVKLKHASIRVIIFYTLLYIFGFILTNYHLSHMTAFDMKPVFLRPIDTWSDLIHSRLRIVIHDSLLDELRWLPVDYQALLASPSRSYAYVVTQDAWLFFNRQQKVLIQPYFHLSKVCFGGLFNALPMASNASFAGSLNKFILNVWQAGLWNYWEELAFRHAEQAGYAKVFLDTYPVEPLNLEFFSTAWIVLSAGIPISSLAFCLELFIHRRKQRRPQYERFECYDY
;
A
#
# COMPACT_ATOMS: atom_id res chain seq x y z
N MET A 1 5.30 -8.19 3.47
CA MET A 1 6.05 -8.33 4.74
C MET A 1 7.11 -7.25 4.98
N VAL A 2 8.22 -7.17 4.24
CA VAL A 2 9.32 -6.22 4.55
C VAL A 2 9.14 -4.83 3.89
N TRP A 3 8.40 -4.81 2.79
CA TRP A 3 8.14 -3.65 1.93
C TRP A 3 7.44 -2.42 2.55
N PRO A 4 6.57 -2.54 3.58
CA PRO A 4 5.90 -1.37 4.15
C PRO A 4 6.87 -0.36 4.77
N LEU A 5 8.02 -0.81 5.27
CA LEU A 5 9.04 0.05 5.82
C LEU A 5 10.14 0.32 4.79
N SER A 6 10.55 1.59 4.70
CA SER A 6 11.66 1.99 3.85
C SER A 6 12.97 1.31 4.28
N LYS A 7 13.86 1.06 3.31
CA LYS A 7 15.18 0.47 3.53
C LYS A 7 15.97 1.20 4.62
N TYR A 8 15.83 2.52 4.70
CA TYR A 8 16.49 3.35 5.70
C TYR A 8 16.03 3.04 7.14
N ILE A 9 14.74 2.75 7.34
CA ILE A 9 14.20 2.43 8.65
C ILE A 9 14.77 1.09 9.14
N TRP A 10 14.83 0.10 8.25
CA TRP A 10 15.46 -1.19 8.55
C TRP A 10 16.95 -1.05 8.88
N THR A 11 17.70 -0.24 8.13
CA THR A 11 19.11 0.02 8.47
C THR A 11 19.27 0.74 9.80
N CYS A 12 18.39 1.68 10.13
CA CYS A 12 18.39 2.37 11.42
C CYS A 12 18.04 1.42 12.58
N LEU A 13 17.09 0.50 12.40
CA LEU A 13 16.76 -0.51 13.42
C LEU A 13 17.95 -1.44 13.66
N PHE A 14 18.59 -1.92 12.58
CA PHE A 14 19.76 -2.78 12.69
C PHE A 14 20.92 -2.07 13.41
N LEU A 15 21.31 -0.87 12.98
CA LEU A 15 22.35 -0.08 13.65
C LEU A 15 21.94 0.30 15.10
N GLY A 16 20.66 0.57 15.32
CA GLY A 16 20.05 0.86 16.61
C GLY A 16 20.23 -0.27 17.61
N THR A 17 20.14 -1.54 17.20
CA THR A 17 20.38 -2.69 18.11
C THR A 17 21.79 -2.70 18.69
N PHE A 18 22.81 -2.41 17.88
CA PHE A 18 24.20 -2.33 18.35
C PHE A 18 24.44 -1.11 19.24
N TYR A 19 23.81 0.02 18.90
CA TYR A 19 23.87 1.23 19.71
C TYR A 19 23.25 1.02 21.09
N VAL A 20 22.05 0.44 21.16
CA VAL A 20 21.38 0.12 22.44
C VAL A 20 22.19 -0.89 23.24
N ALA A 21 22.83 -1.88 22.60
CA ALA A 21 23.72 -2.82 23.28
C ALA A 21 24.95 -2.13 23.92
N LEU A 22 25.52 -1.12 23.24
CA LEU A 22 26.60 -0.28 23.80
C LEU A 22 26.11 0.57 24.97
N LEU A 23 24.93 1.17 24.86
CA LEU A 23 24.32 1.95 25.94
C LEU A 23 24.01 1.07 27.16
N LEU A 24 23.48 -0.13 26.96
CA LEU A 24 23.26 -1.10 28.04
C LEU A 24 24.57 -1.41 28.76
N ARG A 25 25.67 -1.61 28.03
CA ARG A 25 27.00 -1.81 28.63
C ARG A 25 27.45 -0.59 29.44
N TYR A 26 27.22 0.63 28.96
CA TYR A 26 27.58 1.86 29.66
C TYR A 26 26.74 2.07 30.93
N VAL A 27 25.44 1.76 30.87
CA VAL A 27 24.50 1.90 31.99
C VAL A 27 24.85 0.93 33.12
N HIS A 28 25.19 -0.33 32.80
CA HIS A 28 25.56 -1.33 33.80
C HIS A 28 27.03 -1.23 34.25
N TRP A 29 27.88 -0.40 33.61
CA TRP A 29 29.28 -0.22 33.99
C TRP A 29 29.47 0.27 35.44
N ARG A 30 28.50 1.03 35.96
CA ARG A 30 28.56 1.65 37.28
C ARG A 30 27.83 0.84 38.36
N GLU A 31 27.20 -0.27 37.99
CA GLU A 31 26.49 -1.12 38.95
C GLU A 31 27.44 -2.17 39.56
N PRO A 32 27.38 -2.40 40.89
CA PRO A 32 28.25 -3.36 41.57
C PRO A 32 27.90 -4.82 41.30
N GLY A 33 26.81 -5.09 40.57
CA GLY A 33 26.39 -6.44 40.19
C GLY A 33 27.07 -6.91 38.90
N ASN A 34 27.49 -8.17 38.86
CA ASN A 34 28.00 -8.88 37.65
C ASN A 34 26.96 -8.99 36.50
N ALA A 35 25.84 -8.28 36.57
CA ALA A 35 24.80 -8.29 35.57
C ALA A 35 25.28 -7.52 34.34
N THR A 36 25.72 -8.28 33.32
CA THR A 36 25.82 -7.86 31.91
C THR A 36 27.10 -7.16 31.42
N ARG A 37 28.28 -7.60 31.88
CA ARG A 37 29.56 -7.14 31.28
C ARG A 37 29.79 -7.60 29.83
N SER A 38 29.11 -8.66 29.39
CA SER A 38 29.26 -9.22 28.04
C SER A 38 28.45 -8.46 27.00
N TYR A 39 29.13 -7.96 25.96
CA TYR A 39 28.50 -7.24 24.85
C TYR A 39 27.51 -8.10 24.06
N THR A 40 27.84 -9.37 23.78
CA THR A 40 26.98 -10.28 22.99
C THR A 40 25.63 -10.51 23.65
N ARG A 41 25.62 -10.61 24.98
CA ARG A 41 24.38 -10.76 25.75
C ARG A 41 23.53 -9.50 25.70
N ASN A 42 24.16 -8.32 25.70
CA ASN A 42 23.48 -7.03 25.57
C ASN A 42 22.88 -6.83 24.18
N VAL A 43 23.51 -7.37 23.13
CA VAL A 43 22.93 -7.38 21.78
C VAL A 43 21.65 -8.21 21.73
N LEU A 44 21.65 -9.42 22.31
CA LEU A 44 20.45 -10.25 22.43
C LEU A 44 19.33 -9.55 23.21
N HIS A 45 19.65 -8.91 24.34
CA HIS A 45 18.68 -8.13 25.11
C HIS A 45 18.15 -6.93 24.34
N ALA A 46 19.01 -6.18 23.65
CA ALA A 46 18.62 -5.04 22.83
C ALA A 46 17.67 -5.46 21.69
N MET A 47 17.99 -6.57 21.02
CA MET A 47 17.15 -7.15 19.97
C MET A 47 15.77 -7.55 20.51
N ALA A 48 15.74 -8.27 21.64
CA ALA A 48 14.50 -8.75 22.24
C ALA A 48 13.56 -7.61 22.67
N LEU A 49 14.13 -6.52 23.22
CA LEU A 49 13.38 -5.33 23.65
C LEU A 49 12.89 -4.49 22.47
N LEU A 50 13.74 -4.26 21.47
CA LEU A 50 13.38 -3.47 20.29
C LEU A 50 12.31 -4.15 19.43
N MET A 51 12.37 -5.48 19.31
CA MET A 51 11.38 -6.27 18.57
C MET A 51 10.14 -6.64 19.40
N PHE A 52 10.04 -6.18 20.65
CA PHE A 52 8.94 -6.50 21.57
C PHE A 52 8.66 -8.02 21.66
N SER A 53 9.73 -8.83 21.70
CA SER A 53 9.61 -10.29 21.67
C SER A 53 9.26 -10.88 23.04
N ALA A 54 8.58 -12.04 23.05
CA ALA A 54 8.23 -12.77 24.28
C ALA A 54 9.46 -13.21 25.12
N ASN A 55 10.65 -13.24 24.52
CA ASN A 55 11.91 -13.57 25.19
C ASN A 55 12.49 -12.43 26.04
N MET A 56 11.74 -11.33 26.24
CA MET A 56 12.13 -10.23 27.13
C MET A 56 12.38 -10.68 28.58
N ASN A 57 11.83 -11.81 29.01
CA ASN A 57 11.97 -12.35 30.38
C ASN A 57 13.34 -12.99 30.70
N MET A 58 14.38 -12.68 29.92
CA MET A 58 15.71 -13.19 30.21
C MET A 58 16.18 -12.64 31.56
N SER A 59 16.63 -13.54 32.44
CA SER A 59 16.81 -13.38 33.89
C SER A 59 17.77 -12.25 34.33
N VAL A 60 17.43 -11.01 34.03
CA VAL A 60 18.07 -9.84 34.64
C VAL A 60 17.43 -9.73 36.01
N LYS A 61 18.16 -10.12 37.05
CA LYS A 61 17.73 -9.94 38.43
C LYS A 61 17.79 -8.44 38.75
N LEU A 62 16.77 -7.67 38.40
CA LEU A 62 16.60 -6.25 38.75
C LEU A 62 16.32 -6.04 40.26
N LYS A 63 16.76 -6.95 41.13
CA LYS A 63 16.41 -6.96 42.56
C LYS A 63 17.04 -5.77 43.32
N HIS A 64 18.11 -5.18 42.78
CA HIS A 64 18.79 -3.99 43.31
C HIS A 64 19.23 -3.04 42.18
N ALA A 65 18.35 -2.78 41.21
CA ALA A 65 18.66 -1.90 40.08
C ALA A 65 18.58 -0.42 40.47
N SER A 66 19.50 0.40 39.96
CA SER A 66 19.39 1.86 40.13
C SER A 66 18.17 2.41 39.38
N ILE A 67 17.55 3.48 39.90
CA ILE A 67 16.43 4.18 39.25
C ILE A 67 16.74 4.52 37.78
N ARG A 68 18.00 4.89 37.49
CA ARG A 68 18.47 5.17 36.12
C ARG A 68 18.28 3.98 35.17
N VAL A 69 18.56 2.77 35.65
CA VAL A 69 18.44 1.54 34.86
C VAL A 69 16.98 1.21 34.62
N ILE A 70 16.14 1.36 35.64
CA ILE A 70 14.69 1.17 35.52
C ILE A 70 14.11 2.12 34.48
N ILE A 71 14.41 3.43 34.57
CA ILE A 71 13.95 4.43 33.59
C ILE A 71 14.44 4.10 32.18
N PHE A 72 15.69 3.65 32.03
CA PHE A 72 16.23 3.29 30.72
C PHE A 72 15.50 2.10 30.10
N TYR A 73 15.26 1.04 30.87
CA TYR A 73 14.51 -0.13 30.40
C TYR A 73 13.04 0.18 30.12
N THR A 74 12.38 1.04 30.91
CA THR A 74 10.98 1.45 30.63
C THR A 74 10.87 2.28 29.36
N LEU A 75 11.81 3.20 29.11
CA LEU A 75 11.86 3.97 27.85
C LEU A 75 12.10 3.05 26.65
N LEU A 76 13.02 2.08 26.75
CA LEU A 76 13.26 1.11 25.69
C LEU A 76 12.03 0.23 25.42
N TYR A 77 11.32 -0.17 26.47
CA TYR A 77 10.09 -0.94 26.34
C TYR A 77 9.00 -0.15 25.61
N ILE A 78 8.75 1.10 26.02
CA ILE A 78 7.79 1.99 25.36
C ILE A 78 8.18 2.20 23.90
N PHE A 79 9.47 2.41 23.62
CA PHE A 79 9.97 2.57 22.26
C PHE A 79 9.75 1.32 21.39
N GLY A 80 10.07 0.13 21.90
CA GLY A 80 9.81 -1.14 21.20
C GLY A 80 8.31 -1.38 20.94
N PHE A 81 7.44 -1.01 21.89
CA PHE A 81 6.00 -1.06 21.73
C PHE A 81 5.52 -0.14 20.60
N ILE A 82 5.97 1.12 20.58
CA ILE A 82 5.59 2.09 19.53
C ILE A 82 6.05 1.60 18.16
N LEU A 83 7.29 1.14 18.03
CA LEU A 83 7.84 0.63 16.76
C LEU A 83 7.03 -0.57 16.22
N THR A 84 6.68 -1.51 17.09
CA THR A 84 5.94 -2.71 16.69
C THR A 84 4.52 -2.36 16.24
N ASN A 85 3.83 -1.48 16.97
CA ASN A 85 2.50 -1.00 16.58
C ASN A 85 2.54 -0.18 15.30
N TYR A 86 3.55 0.65 15.12
CA TYR A 86 3.74 1.44 13.90
C TYR A 86 3.92 0.53 12.68
N HIS A 87 4.78 -0.49 12.79
CA HIS A 87 4.97 -1.47 11.72
C HIS A 87 3.67 -2.22 11.41
N LEU A 88 2.96 -2.70 12.42
CA LEU A 88 1.72 -3.44 12.23
C LEU A 88 0.65 -2.59 11.54
N SER A 89 0.44 -1.36 12.00
CA SER A 89 -0.52 -0.42 11.41
C SER A 89 -0.17 -0.04 9.97
N HIS A 90 1.11 0.17 9.68
CA HIS A 90 1.54 0.48 8.32
C HIS A 90 1.43 -0.73 7.38
N MET A 91 1.63 -1.95 7.90
CA MET A 91 1.42 -3.18 7.14
C MET A 91 -0.06 -3.36 6.79
N THR A 92 -0.97 -3.21 7.76
CA THR A 92 -2.40 -3.34 7.51
C THR A 92 -2.92 -2.29 6.54
N ALA A 93 -2.46 -1.04 6.65
CA ALA A 93 -2.81 0.02 5.71
C ALA A 93 -2.28 -0.26 4.29
N PHE A 94 -1.07 -0.83 4.18
CA PHE A 94 -0.50 -1.21 2.90
C PHE A 94 -1.31 -2.34 2.23
N ASP A 95 -1.70 -3.35 3.00
CA ASP A 95 -2.45 -4.51 2.51
C ASP A 95 -3.92 -4.15 2.16
N MET A 96 -4.49 -3.16 2.83
CA MET A 96 -5.86 -2.67 2.56
C MET A 96 -5.93 -1.68 1.39
N LYS A 97 -4.79 -1.18 0.90
CA LYS A 97 -4.79 -0.16 -0.15
C LYS A 97 -5.03 -0.82 -1.52
N PRO A 98 -6.10 -0.45 -2.25
CA PRO A 98 -6.29 -0.91 -3.61
C PRO A 98 -5.16 -0.40 -4.51
N VAL A 99 -4.76 -1.24 -5.48
CA VAL A 99 -3.69 -0.93 -6.42
C VAL A 99 -4.25 -0.01 -7.52
N PHE A 100 -4.07 1.29 -7.34
CA PHE A 100 -4.44 2.26 -8.36
C PHE A 100 -3.40 2.29 -9.49
N LEU A 101 -3.88 2.12 -10.71
CA LEU A 101 -3.09 2.35 -11.92
C LEU A 101 -3.07 3.86 -12.22
N ARG A 102 -1.96 4.33 -12.80
CA ARG A 102 -1.87 5.71 -13.27
C ARG A 102 -2.84 5.90 -14.45
N PRO A 103 -3.67 6.96 -14.46
CA PRO A 103 -4.57 7.22 -15.58
C PRO A 103 -3.78 7.57 -16.85
N ILE A 104 -4.37 7.24 -18.01
CA ILE A 104 -3.81 7.53 -19.34
C ILE A 104 -4.27 8.94 -19.72
N ASP A 105 -3.39 9.93 -19.54
CA ASP A 105 -3.73 11.33 -19.80
C ASP A 105 -3.18 11.84 -21.14
N THR A 106 -2.01 11.33 -21.57
CA THR A 106 -1.28 11.88 -22.72
C THR A 106 -1.31 10.94 -23.92
N TRP A 107 -1.07 11.50 -25.11
CA TRP A 107 -0.90 10.72 -26.34
C TRP A 107 0.21 9.67 -26.23
N SER A 108 1.32 10.02 -25.57
CA SER A 108 2.38 9.06 -25.29
C SER A 108 1.86 7.90 -24.45
N ASP A 109 1.18 8.18 -23.34
CA ASP A 109 0.65 7.12 -22.47
C ASP A 109 -0.31 6.20 -23.23
N LEU A 110 -1.14 6.76 -24.12
CA LEU A 110 -2.08 6.01 -24.94
C LEU A 110 -1.35 5.07 -25.92
N ILE A 111 -0.30 5.56 -26.60
CA ILE A 111 0.52 4.75 -27.51
C ILE A 111 1.25 3.64 -26.74
N HIS A 112 1.82 3.96 -25.58
CA HIS A 112 2.51 3.01 -24.72
C HIS A 112 1.58 1.92 -24.16
N SER A 113 0.32 2.27 -23.89
CA SER A 113 -0.70 1.33 -23.40
C SER A 113 -1.09 0.26 -24.43
N ARG A 114 -0.87 0.51 -25.73
CA ARG A 114 -1.28 -0.35 -26.86
C ARG A 114 -2.78 -0.69 -26.88
N LEU A 115 -3.62 0.18 -26.28
CA LEU A 115 -5.06 0.04 -26.33
C LEU A 115 -5.59 0.32 -27.74
N ARG A 116 -6.57 -0.47 -28.17
CA ARG A 116 -7.28 -0.23 -29.43
C ARG A 116 -8.32 0.87 -29.22
N ILE A 117 -8.31 1.88 -30.08
CA ILE A 117 -9.20 3.03 -30.00
C ILE A 117 -10.45 2.74 -30.84
N VAL A 118 -11.62 2.91 -30.24
CA VAL A 118 -12.92 2.83 -30.89
C VAL A 118 -13.43 4.25 -31.08
N ILE A 119 -13.73 4.58 -32.34
CA ILE A 119 -14.24 5.89 -32.74
C ILE A 119 -15.61 5.70 -33.37
N HIS A 120 -16.52 6.64 -33.15
CA HIS A 120 -17.84 6.61 -33.74
C HIS A 120 -17.78 6.83 -35.27
N ASP A 121 -18.54 6.04 -36.03
CA ASP A 121 -18.45 5.96 -37.49
C ASP A 121 -18.68 7.30 -38.21
N SER A 122 -19.53 8.18 -37.66
CA SER A 122 -19.82 9.49 -38.27
C SER A 122 -18.70 10.52 -38.13
N LEU A 123 -17.67 10.25 -37.30
CA LEU A 123 -16.52 11.14 -37.14
C LEU A 123 -15.38 10.81 -38.10
N LEU A 124 -15.36 9.60 -38.67
CA LEU A 124 -14.42 9.21 -39.72
C LEU A 124 -15.14 8.35 -40.76
N ASP A 125 -15.70 9.00 -41.79
CA ASP A 125 -16.24 8.32 -42.97
C ASP A 125 -15.23 7.35 -43.64
N GLU A 126 -13.92 7.54 -43.38
CA GLU A 126 -12.83 6.71 -43.91
C GLU A 126 -12.48 5.44 -43.09
N LEU A 127 -12.97 5.30 -41.84
CA LEU A 127 -12.61 4.17 -40.93
C LEU A 127 -13.80 3.24 -40.62
N ARG A 128 -14.64 3.04 -41.64
CA ARG A 128 -15.92 2.31 -41.67
C ARG A 128 -15.88 0.79 -41.37
N TRP A 129 -14.81 0.29 -40.75
CA TRP A 129 -14.45 -1.13 -40.74
C TRP A 129 -14.70 -1.83 -39.38
N LEU A 130 -15.39 -1.18 -38.43
CA LEU A 130 -15.79 -1.84 -37.19
C LEU A 130 -17.24 -2.35 -37.33
N PRO A 131 -17.48 -3.68 -37.37
CA PRO A 131 -18.80 -4.27 -37.57
C PRO A 131 -19.61 -4.33 -36.26
N VAL A 132 -19.54 -3.29 -35.43
CA VAL A 132 -20.12 -3.30 -34.08
C VAL A 132 -20.95 -2.05 -33.89
N ASP A 133 -22.23 -2.23 -33.52
CA ASP A 133 -23.10 -1.15 -33.10
C ASP A 133 -22.45 -0.36 -31.95
N TYR A 134 -21.93 0.83 -32.27
CA TYR A 134 -21.28 1.73 -31.31
C TYR A 134 -22.16 1.97 -30.07
N GLN A 135 -23.48 2.06 -30.27
CA GLN A 135 -24.45 2.22 -29.18
C GLN A 135 -24.55 0.99 -28.27
N ALA A 136 -24.51 -0.22 -28.83
CA ALA A 136 -24.51 -1.46 -28.04
C ALA A 136 -23.19 -1.61 -27.25
N LEU A 137 -22.07 -1.21 -27.86
CA LEU A 137 -20.76 -1.23 -27.21
C LEU A 137 -20.67 -0.21 -26.07
N LEU A 138 -21.29 0.96 -26.23
CA LEU A 138 -21.42 1.96 -25.18
C LEU A 138 -22.37 1.52 -24.04
N ALA A 139 -23.40 0.72 -24.33
CA ALA A 139 -24.28 0.19 -23.29
C ALA A 139 -23.55 -0.79 -22.36
N SER A 140 -22.56 -1.54 -22.87
CA SER A 140 -21.69 -2.41 -22.07
C SER A 140 -20.22 -2.27 -22.49
N PRO A 141 -19.53 -1.22 -22.05
CA PRO A 141 -18.17 -0.93 -22.50
C PRO A 141 -17.17 -1.92 -21.92
N SER A 142 -16.28 -2.43 -22.77
CA SER A 142 -15.19 -3.32 -22.38
C SER A 142 -13.96 -2.53 -21.95
N ARG A 143 -13.25 -3.02 -20.93
CA ARG A 143 -12.01 -2.40 -20.42
C ARG A 143 -10.79 -2.58 -21.33
N SER A 144 -10.91 -3.40 -22.38
CA SER A 144 -9.82 -3.67 -23.33
C SER A 144 -9.66 -2.62 -24.42
N TYR A 145 -10.56 -1.64 -24.49
CA TYR A 145 -10.61 -0.63 -25.54
C TYR A 145 -10.62 0.78 -24.96
N ALA A 146 -10.08 1.74 -25.71
CA ALA A 146 -10.25 3.15 -25.46
C ALA A 146 -11.39 3.70 -26.33
N TYR A 147 -12.24 4.55 -25.78
CA TYR A 147 -13.43 5.06 -26.46
C TYR A 147 -13.31 6.56 -26.71
N VAL A 148 -13.59 6.99 -27.93
CA VAL A 148 -13.75 8.41 -28.26
C VAL A 148 -15.21 8.78 -28.08
N VAL A 149 -15.49 9.56 -27.03
CA VAL A 149 -16.85 9.98 -26.65
C VAL A 149 -16.94 11.49 -26.59
N THR A 150 -18.15 12.02 -26.74
CA THR A 150 -18.42 13.44 -26.48
C THR A 150 -18.40 13.73 -24.98
N GLN A 151 -18.23 14.99 -24.61
CA GLN A 151 -18.21 15.41 -23.20
C GLN A 151 -19.52 15.06 -22.48
N ASP A 152 -20.67 15.24 -23.13
CA ASP A 152 -21.98 14.93 -22.55
C ASP A 152 -22.15 13.42 -22.31
N ALA A 153 -21.70 12.59 -23.26
CA ALA A 153 -21.71 11.14 -23.09
C ALA A 153 -20.78 10.72 -21.94
N TRP A 154 -19.59 11.33 -21.83
CA TRP A 154 -18.69 11.09 -20.71
C TRP A 154 -19.32 11.47 -19.36
N LEU A 155 -19.99 12.62 -19.26
CA LEU A 155 -20.66 13.03 -18.02
C LEU A 155 -21.71 12.00 -17.58
N PHE A 156 -22.49 11.48 -18.54
CA PHE A 156 -23.45 10.41 -18.28
C PHE A 156 -22.78 9.11 -17.81
N PHE A 157 -21.69 8.67 -18.45
CA PHE A 157 -20.92 7.51 -18.00
C PHE A 157 -20.27 7.72 -16.63
N ASN A 158 -19.72 8.89 -16.38
CA ASN A 158 -19.04 9.22 -15.14
C ASN A 158 -20.01 9.18 -13.95
N ARG A 159 -21.29 9.55 -14.16
CA ARG A 159 -22.34 9.38 -13.15
C ARG A 159 -22.57 7.92 -12.77
N GLN A 160 -22.53 6.99 -13.74
CA GLN A 160 -22.71 5.55 -13.48
C GLN A 160 -21.60 4.95 -12.60
N GLN A 161 -20.38 5.50 -12.66
CA GLN A 161 -19.23 5.00 -11.89
C GLN A 161 -18.87 5.85 -10.65
N LYS A 162 -19.73 6.78 -10.23
CA LYS A 162 -19.44 7.74 -9.15
C LYS A 162 -19.25 7.09 -7.76
N VAL A 163 -19.85 5.91 -7.55
CA VAL A 163 -19.80 5.18 -6.27
C VAL A 163 -18.58 4.26 -6.17
N LEU A 164 -17.90 3.99 -7.29
CA LEU A 164 -16.71 3.14 -7.30
C LEU A 164 -15.54 3.82 -6.57
N ILE A 165 -14.80 3.06 -5.75
CA ILE A 165 -13.56 3.55 -5.13
C ILE A 165 -12.53 3.83 -6.23
N GLN A 166 -12.51 3.00 -7.27
CA GLN A 166 -11.74 3.20 -8.49
C GLN A 166 -12.67 3.19 -9.70
N PRO A 167 -12.85 4.32 -10.41
CA PRO A 167 -13.64 4.33 -11.63
C PRO A 167 -12.95 3.47 -12.69
N TYR A 168 -13.74 2.74 -13.49
CA TYR A 168 -13.20 1.86 -14.52
C TYR A 168 -12.68 2.64 -15.73
N PHE A 169 -13.33 3.76 -16.03
CA PHE A 169 -12.97 4.61 -17.16
C PHE A 169 -12.57 5.98 -16.64
N HIS A 170 -11.61 6.60 -17.33
CA HIS A 170 -11.15 7.95 -17.06
C HIS A 170 -11.15 8.75 -18.36
N LEU A 171 -11.55 10.02 -18.29
CA LEU A 171 -11.41 10.94 -19.40
C LEU A 171 -9.95 11.39 -19.51
N SER A 172 -9.27 10.95 -20.56
CA SER A 172 -7.93 11.43 -20.89
C SER A 172 -7.94 12.90 -21.31
N LYS A 173 -6.79 13.58 -21.22
CA LYS A 173 -6.63 14.95 -21.73
C LYS A 173 -6.46 15.02 -23.25
N VAL A 174 -6.46 13.87 -23.91
CA VAL A 174 -6.44 13.76 -25.36
C VAL A 174 -7.80 14.18 -25.92
N CYS A 175 -7.80 15.20 -26.77
CA CYS A 175 -9.01 15.72 -27.42
C CYS A 175 -8.89 15.59 -28.93
N PHE A 176 -9.93 15.04 -29.57
CA PHE A 176 -10.01 14.86 -31.04
C PHE A 176 -10.70 16.03 -31.75
N GLY A 177 -11.10 17.08 -31.01
CA GLY A 177 -11.80 18.25 -31.53
C GLY A 177 -13.03 18.61 -30.70
N GLY A 178 -13.55 19.82 -30.90
CA GLY A 178 -14.78 20.28 -30.25
C GLY A 178 -16.00 20.00 -31.12
N LEU A 179 -16.95 19.23 -30.59
CA LEU A 179 -18.29 19.12 -31.17
C LEU A 179 -19.21 20.05 -30.39
N PHE A 180 -19.87 20.99 -31.07
CA PHE A 180 -20.87 21.85 -30.46
C PHE A 180 -22.27 21.32 -30.73
N ASN A 181 -23.01 21.04 -29.66
CA ASN A 181 -24.43 20.71 -29.76
C ASN A 181 -25.22 22.00 -29.96
N ALA A 182 -25.78 22.17 -31.17
CA ALA A 182 -26.62 23.30 -31.53
C ALA A 182 -27.91 22.80 -32.17
N LEU A 183 -28.99 23.58 -32.01
CA LEU A 183 -30.25 23.30 -32.68
C LEU A 183 -30.16 23.83 -34.12
N PRO A 184 -30.18 22.96 -35.14
CA PRO A 184 -30.16 23.42 -36.52
C PRO A 184 -31.47 24.15 -36.83
N MET A 185 -31.37 25.31 -37.46
CA MET A 185 -32.52 26.13 -37.84
C MET A 185 -32.34 26.65 -39.27
N ALA A 186 -33.47 26.89 -39.94
CA ALA A 186 -33.46 27.61 -41.21
C ALA A 186 -32.90 29.03 -41.00
N SER A 187 -32.14 29.54 -41.97
CA SER A 187 -31.48 30.85 -41.88
C SER A 187 -32.44 32.00 -41.56
N ASN A 188 -33.71 31.88 -41.97
CA ASN A 188 -34.72 32.93 -41.85
C ASN A 188 -35.77 32.63 -40.77
N ALA A 189 -35.45 31.77 -39.79
CA ALA A 189 -36.36 31.44 -38.70
C ALA A 189 -36.63 32.67 -37.81
N SER A 190 -37.85 33.20 -37.86
CA SER A 190 -38.26 34.39 -37.09
C SER A 190 -38.17 34.23 -35.57
N PHE A 191 -38.24 32.99 -35.07
CA PHE A 191 -38.20 32.68 -33.64
C PHE A 191 -36.78 32.46 -33.09
N ALA A 192 -35.74 32.46 -33.93
CA ALA A 192 -34.37 32.11 -33.51
C ALA A 192 -33.87 32.97 -32.34
N GLY A 193 -34.17 34.28 -32.36
CA GLY A 193 -33.78 35.20 -31.29
C GLY A 193 -34.50 34.91 -29.96
N SER A 194 -35.78 34.58 -30.01
CA SER A 194 -36.57 34.22 -28.82
C SER A 194 -36.09 32.89 -28.23
N LEU A 195 -35.77 31.91 -29.08
CA LEU A 195 -35.25 30.61 -28.65
C LEU A 195 -33.88 30.75 -27.98
N ASN A 196 -32.98 31.55 -28.53
CA ASN A 196 -31.67 31.78 -27.91
C ASN A 196 -31.79 32.39 -26.51
N LYS A 197 -32.67 33.39 -26.33
CA LYS A 197 -32.96 33.98 -25.01
C LYS A 197 -33.55 32.94 -24.05
N PHE A 198 -34.47 32.10 -24.54
CA PHE A 198 -35.05 31.04 -23.74
C PHE A 198 -33.98 30.04 -23.25
N ILE A 199 -33.09 29.59 -24.12
CA ILE A 199 -31.99 28.68 -23.77
C ILE A 199 -31.12 29.33 -22.69
N LEU A 200 -30.68 30.58 -22.87
CA LEU A 200 -29.88 31.28 -21.87
C LEU A 200 -30.60 31.37 -20.51
N ASN A 201 -31.90 31.68 -20.50
CA ASN A 201 -32.69 31.75 -19.27
C ASN A 201 -32.79 30.37 -18.58
N VAL A 202 -32.97 29.29 -19.35
CA VAL A 202 -32.99 27.90 -18.84
C VAL A 202 -31.65 27.53 -18.18
N TRP A 203 -30.53 27.91 -18.81
CA TRP A 203 -29.20 27.70 -18.24
C TRP A 203 -28.99 28.51 -16.96
N GLN A 204 -29.33 29.80 -16.97
CA GLN A 204 -29.18 30.70 -15.81
C GLN A 204 -30.04 30.26 -14.62
N ALA A 205 -31.26 29.77 -14.87
CA ALA A 205 -32.14 29.26 -13.84
C ALA A 205 -31.75 27.85 -13.35
N GLY A 206 -30.73 27.21 -13.96
CA GLY A 206 -30.28 25.87 -13.59
C GLY A 206 -31.23 24.73 -13.99
N LEU A 207 -32.26 25.02 -14.79
CA LEU A 207 -33.22 24.01 -15.25
C LEU A 207 -32.53 22.90 -16.06
N TRP A 208 -31.47 23.25 -16.80
CA TRP A 208 -30.69 22.27 -17.55
C TRP A 208 -30.11 21.16 -16.67
N ASN A 209 -29.47 21.53 -15.56
CA ASN A 209 -28.90 20.57 -14.60
C ASN A 209 -29.98 19.70 -13.95
N TYR A 210 -31.15 20.30 -13.64
CA TYR A 210 -32.28 19.57 -13.09
C TYR A 210 -32.83 18.54 -14.09
N TRP A 211 -32.97 18.91 -15.36
CA TRP A 211 -33.42 17.99 -16.40
C TRP A 211 -32.39 16.89 -16.67
N GLU A 212 -31.09 17.19 -16.62
CA GLU A 212 -30.03 16.18 -16.74
C GLU A 212 -30.12 15.14 -15.61
N GLU A 213 -30.33 15.60 -14.37
CA GLU A 213 -30.51 14.71 -13.21
C GLU A 213 -31.79 13.87 -13.30
N LEU A 214 -32.89 14.48 -13.75
CA LEU A 214 -34.14 13.79 -13.96
C LEU A 214 -34.03 12.74 -15.08
N ALA A 215 -33.36 13.08 -16.19
CA ALA A 215 -33.10 12.18 -17.30
C ALA A 215 -32.25 10.98 -16.87
N PHE A 216 -31.22 11.20 -16.05
CA PHE A 216 -30.40 10.11 -15.50
C PHE A 216 -31.24 9.15 -14.64
N ARG A 217 -32.09 9.68 -13.74
CA ARG A 217 -32.96 8.85 -12.91
C ARG A 217 -33.96 8.04 -13.74
N HIS A 218 -34.55 8.63 -14.78
CA HIS A 218 -35.44 7.89 -15.68
C HIS A 218 -34.69 6.83 -16.49
N ALA A 219 -33.46 7.11 -16.93
CA ALA A 219 -32.62 6.14 -17.62
C ALA A 219 -32.24 4.95 -16.72
N GLU A 220 -31.97 5.20 -15.44
CA GLU A 220 -31.73 4.16 -14.44
C GLU A 220 -32.97 3.30 -14.21
N GLN A 221 -34.15 3.92 -14.01
CA GLN A 221 -35.43 3.21 -13.83
C GLN A 221 -35.80 2.35 -15.04
N ALA A 222 -35.50 2.83 -16.25
CA ALA A 222 -35.73 2.09 -17.49
C ALA A 222 -34.64 1.03 -17.78
N GLY A 223 -33.58 0.96 -16.98
CA GLY A 223 -32.49 0.00 -17.13
C GLY A 223 -31.47 0.33 -18.23
N TYR A 224 -31.52 1.54 -18.81
CA TYR A 224 -30.54 2.03 -19.78
C TYR A 224 -29.20 2.41 -19.12
N ALA A 225 -29.24 2.87 -17.87
CA ALA A 225 -28.07 3.16 -17.05
C ALA A 225 -28.04 2.24 -15.84
N LYS A 226 -26.85 1.84 -15.40
CA LYS A 226 -26.68 1.10 -14.14
C LYS A 226 -25.57 1.73 -13.35
N VAL A 227 -25.83 2.02 -12.08
CA VAL A 227 -24.78 2.45 -11.17
C VAL A 227 -23.87 1.24 -10.90
N PHE A 228 -22.60 1.36 -11.29
CA PHE A 228 -21.61 0.34 -11.01
C PHE A 228 -21.32 0.32 -9.52
N LEU A 229 -21.58 -0.83 -8.91
CA LEU A 229 -21.23 -1.09 -7.52
C LEU A 229 -19.86 -1.73 -7.46
N ASP A 230 -19.12 -1.35 -6.43
CA ASP A 230 -17.79 -1.88 -6.22
C ASP A 230 -17.88 -3.27 -5.62
N THR A 231 -17.67 -4.29 -6.45
CA THR A 231 -17.50 -5.66 -5.99
C THR A 231 -16.01 -5.92 -5.88
N TYR A 232 -15.35 -5.39 -4.85
CA TYR A 232 -14.05 -5.91 -4.48
C TYR A 232 -14.29 -7.31 -3.89
N PRO A 233 -13.92 -8.41 -4.57
CA PRO A 233 -13.84 -9.67 -3.87
C PRO A 233 -12.79 -9.45 -2.78
N VAL A 234 -13.19 -9.67 -1.52
CA VAL A 234 -12.25 -9.71 -0.41
C VAL A 234 -11.43 -10.98 -0.62
N GLU A 235 -10.39 -10.90 -1.43
CA GLU A 235 -9.52 -12.03 -1.70
C GLU A 235 -8.72 -12.32 -0.42
N PRO A 236 -8.80 -13.55 0.12
CA PRO A 236 -8.00 -13.91 1.26
C PRO A 236 -6.52 -13.85 0.88
N LEU A 237 -5.69 -13.44 1.84
CA LEU A 237 -4.26 -13.27 1.62
C LEU A 237 -3.61 -14.62 1.27
N ASN A 238 -2.98 -14.71 0.10
CA ASN A 238 -2.32 -15.92 -0.38
C ASN A 238 -1.11 -16.32 0.47
N LEU A 239 -0.86 -17.62 0.61
CA LEU A 239 0.32 -18.15 1.31
C LEU A 239 1.64 -17.71 0.69
N GLU A 240 1.64 -17.41 -0.61
CA GLU A 240 2.80 -16.88 -1.33
C GLU A 240 3.29 -15.54 -0.73
N PHE A 241 2.39 -14.72 -0.19
CA PHE A 241 2.74 -13.48 0.50
C PHE A 241 3.65 -13.73 1.72
N PHE A 242 3.49 -14.88 2.37
CA PHE A 242 4.28 -15.29 3.53
C PHE A 242 5.57 -16.04 3.18
N SER A 243 5.85 -16.28 1.89
CA SER A 243 7.05 -17.01 1.43
C SER A 243 8.34 -16.48 2.04
N THR A 244 8.51 -15.14 2.12
CA THR A 244 9.69 -14.53 2.73
C THR A 244 9.81 -14.85 4.22
N ALA A 245 8.70 -14.93 4.96
CA ALA A 245 8.71 -15.29 6.38
C ALA A 245 9.08 -16.77 6.57
N TRP A 246 8.56 -17.66 5.71
CA TRP A 246 8.94 -19.07 5.69
C TRP A 246 10.41 -19.29 5.36
N ILE A 247 10.98 -18.52 4.42
CA ILE A 247 12.41 -18.57 4.10
C ILE A 247 13.25 -18.15 5.31
N VAL A 248 12.89 -17.07 5.99
CA VAL A 248 13.62 -16.61 7.19
C VAL A 248 13.52 -17.63 8.33
N LEU A 249 12.35 -18.23 8.54
CA LEU A 249 12.15 -19.26 9.57
C LEU A 249 12.97 -20.53 9.26
N SER A 250 12.86 -21.04 8.04
CA SER A 250 13.54 -22.25 7.59
C SER A 250 15.06 -22.11 7.57
N ALA A 251 15.59 -20.92 7.26
CA ALA A 251 17.02 -20.64 7.35
C ALA A 251 17.46 -20.30 8.81
N GLY A 252 16.61 -19.67 9.61
CA GLY A 252 16.95 -19.25 10.97
C GLY A 252 17.10 -20.41 11.96
N ILE A 253 16.24 -21.43 11.87
CA ILE A 253 16.29 -22.62 12.74
C ILE A 253 17.63 -23.37 12.64
N PRO A 254 18.17 -23.72 11.45
CA PRO A 254 19.45 -24.41 11.36
C PRO A 254 20.62 -23.53 11.79
N ILE A 255 20.60 -22.22 11.49
CA ILE A 255 21.65 -21.29 11.94
C ILE A 255 21.69 -21.20 13.46
N SER A 256 20.53 -21.04 14.11
CA SER A 256 20.44 -20.99 15.57
C SER A 256 20.86 -22.31 16.22
N SER A 257 20.47 -23.45 15.62
CA SER A 257 20.87 -24.78 16.07
C SER A 257 22.38 -24.98 15.97
N LEU A 258 23.00 -24.54 14.87
CA LEU A 258 24.45 -24.60 14.67
C LEU A 258 25.21 -23.72 15.67
N ALA A 259 24.73 -22.49 15.92
CA ALA A 259 25.29 -21.61 16.93
C ALA A 259 25.22 -22.23 18.34
N PHE A 260 24.10 -22.85 18.69
CA PHE A 260 23.94 -23.55 19.97
C PHE A 260 24.88 -24.76 20.09
N CYS A 261 25.02 -25.56 19.03
CA CYS A 261 25.99 -26.67 18.99
C CYS A 261 27.43 -26.18 19.17
N LEU A 262 27.81 -25.06 18.55
CA LEU A 262 29.13 -24.45 18.72
C LEU A 262 29.36 -23.97 20.16
N GLU A 263 28.36 -23.32 20.76
CA GLU A 263 28.44 -22.88 22.16
C GLU A 263 28.63 -24.08 23.10
N LEU A 264 27.86 -25.15 22.91
CA LEU A 264 28.01 -26.39 23.67
C LEU A 264 29.40 -27.02 23.49
N PHE A 265 29.93 -27.04 22.26
CA PHE A 265 31.24 -27.61 21.97
C PHE A 265 32.37 -26.80 22.62
N ILE A 266 32.31 -25.47 22.53
CA ILE A 266 33.26 -24.57 23.19
C ILE A 266 33.17 -24.71 24.70
N HIS A 267 31.95 -24.79 25.26
CA HIS A 267 31.74 -24.96 26.69
C HIS A 267 32.34 -26.28 27.19
N ARG A 268 32.08 -27.40 26.50
CA ARG A 268 32.66 -28.72 26.81
C ARG A 268 34.20 -28.71 26.71
N ARG A 269 34.77 -28.08 25.68
CA ARG A 269 36.23 -27.94 25.55
C ARG A 269 36.82 -27.09 26.68
N LYS A 270 36.15 -26.01 27.06
CA LYS A 270 36.60 -25.12 28.14
C LYS A 270 36.46 -25.77 29.52
N GLN A 271 35.51 -26.68 29.74
CA GLN A 271 35.43 -27.47 30.98
C GLN A 271 36.49 -28.58 31.07
N ARG A 272 36.99 -29.11 29.94
CA ARG A 272 38.08 -30.10 29.95
C ARG A 272 39.47 -29.49 30.24
N ARG A 273 39.70 -28.20 29.93
CA ARG A 273 40.97 -27.50 30.23
C ARG A 273 41.29 -27.29 31.74
N PRO A 274 40.37 -26.86 32.63
CA PRO A 274 40.66 -26.66 34.05
C PRO A 274 40.91 -27.95 34.82
N GLN A 275 40.61 -29.11 34.23
CA GLN A 275 40.92 -30.41 34.84
C GLN A 275 42.40 -30.80 34.66
N TYR A 276 43.12 -30.23 33.68
CA TYR A 276 44.57 -30.44 33.52
C TYR A 276 45.40 -29.53 34.43
N GLU A 277 45.00 -28.26 34.62
CA GLU A 277 45.74 -27.31 35.48
C GLU A 277 45.65 -27.63 36.99
N ARG A 278 44.71 -28.49 37.43
CA ARG A 278 44.62 -28.92 38.85
C ARG A 278 45.61 -30.04 39.21
N PHE A 279 46.25 -30.68 38.23
CA PHE A 279 47.23 -31.77 38.48
C PHE A 279 48.69 -31.31 38.45
N GLU A 280 48.98 -30.05 38.14
CA GLU A 280 50.32 -29.48 38.24
C GLU A 280 50.44 -28.64 39.51
N CYS A 281 51.10 -29.23 40.52
CA CYS A 281 51.71 -28.67 41.73
C CYS A 281 51.25 -29.36 43.01
N TYR A 282 51.87 -30.50 43.31
CA TYR A 282 52.56 -30.76 44.58
C TYR A 282 53.60 -31.83 44.30
N ASP A 283 54.84 -31.40 44.05
CA ASP A 283 56.03 -32.21 44.32
C ASP A 283 56.89 -31.40 45.31
N TYR A 284 57.25 -32.11 46.37
CA TYR A 284 57.96 -31.80 47.63
C TYR A 284 58.92 -30.61 47.68
#